data_AF-A0A349JDI0-F1
#
_entry.id   AF-A0A349JDI0-F1
#
_cell.length_a   1.000
_cell.length_b   1.000
_cell.length_c   1.000
_cell.angle_alpha   90.00
_cell.angle_beta   90.00
_cell.angle_gamma   90.00
#
_symmetry.space_group_name_H-M   'P 1'
#
loop_
_entity.id
_entity.type
_entity.pdbx_description
1 polymer ?
#
loop_
_entity_poly.entity_id
_entity_poly.type
_entity_poly.pdbx_seq_one_letter_code
_entity_poly.pdbx_strand_id
1 'polypeptide(L)'
;MTLAAAARSYQAAGLCVLPARFPEKRPAIGAWKDYQTRLPTEAEVSAWFANPHAACCLICGAVSGNLELIDFDCAGEAFAAWSGLVNAEAPGVLVN
;
A
#
# COMPACT_ATOMS: atom_id res chain seq x y z
N MET A 1 -3.56 12.53 10.60
CA MET A 1 -2.25 12.12 10.06
C MET A 1 -2.06 12.80 8.71
N THR A 2 -0.88 13.36 8.39
CA THR A 2 -0.60 13.91 7.06
C THR A 2 -0.23 12.80 6.08
N LEU A 3 -0.35 13.05 4.76
CA LEU A 3 0.07 12.07 3.75
C LEU A 3 1.56 11.70 3.87
N ALA A 4 2.41 12.67 4.17
CA ALA A 4 3.84 12.45 4.41
C ALA A 4 4.09 11.56 5.65
N ALA A 5 3.31 11.75 6.72
CA ALA A 5 3.40 10.89 7.91
C ALA A 5 2.93 9.46 7.61
N ALA A 6 1.85 9.30 6.83
CA ALA A 6 1.37 7.99 6.38
C ALA A 6 2.44 7.27 5.55
N ALA A 7 3.03 7.95 4.57
CA ALA A 7 4.07 7.38 3.73
C ALA A 7 5.29 6.91 4.54
N ARG A 8 5.79 7.73 5.48
CA ARG A 8 6.87 7.29 6.37
C ARG A 8 6.49 6.08 7.21
N SER A 9 5.26 6.02 7.71
CA SER A 9 4.77 4.86 8.48
C SER A 9 4.73 3.58 7.63
N TYR A 10 4.28 3.66 6.38
CA TYR A 10 4.28 2.51 5.47
C TYR A 10 5.69 2.04 5.15
N GLN A 11 6.60 2.96 4.85
CA GLN A 11 8.00 2.61 4.58
C GLN A 11 8.67 1.97 5.80
N ALA A 12 8.44 2.52 6.99
CA ALA A 12 8.96 1.95 8.24
C ALA A 12 8.40 0.56 8.56
N ALA A 13 7.18 0.26 8.08
CA ALA A 13 6.56 -1.06 8.15
C ALA A 13 7.07 -2.03 7.06
N GLY A 14 8.06 -1.64 6.26
CA GLY A 14 8.59 -2.48 5.18
C GLY A 14 7.72 -2.53 3.93
N LEU A 15 6.83 -1.54 3.73
CA LEU A 15 5.96 -1.46 2.57
C LEU A 15 6.49 -0.49 1.52
N CYS A 16 6.37 -0.87 0.26
CA CYS A 16 6.82 -0.07 -0.87
C CYS A 16 5.81 1.04 -1.21
N VAL A 17 5.96 2.20 -0.58
CA VAL A 17 5.09 3.37 -0.78
C VAL A 17 5.63 4.36 -1.80
N LEU A 18 4.78 4.81 -2.71
CA LEU A 18 5.09 5.83 -3.72
C LEU A 18 4.02 6.93 -3.71
N PRO A 19 4.32 8.17 -4.15
CA PRO A 19 3.28 9.16 -4.44
C PRO A 19 2.42 8.68 -5.62
N ALA A 20 1.13 9.05 -5.62
CA ALA A 20 0.17 8.63 -6.63
C ALA A 20 -0.55 9.82 -7.28
N ARG A 21 -0.87 9.66 -8.57
CA ARG A 21 -1.72 10.58 -9.33
C ARG A 21 -3.18 10.21 -9.11
N PHE A 22 -3.94 11.14 -8.55
CA PHE A 22 -5.36 11.03 -8.37
C PHE A 22 -6.07 11.91 -9.41
N PRO A 23 -7.10 11.40 -10.12
CA PRO A 23 -7.77 10.11 -9.93
C PRO A 23 -7.24 8.97 -10.80
N GLU A 24 -6.10 9.12 -11.49
CA GLU A 24 -5.63 8.16 -12.50
C GLU A 24 -5.21 6.79 -11.96
N LYS A 25 -5.08 6.64 -10.63
CA LYS A 25 -4.65 5.42 -9.94
C LYS A 25 -3.29 4.91 -10.45
N ARG A 26 -2.33 5.82 -10.62
CA ARG A 26 -0.97 5.50 -11.09
C ARG A 26 0.12 6.14 -10.23
N PRO A 27 1.31 5.55 -10.14
CA PRO A 27 2.45 6.20 -9.48
C PRO A 27 2.77 7.56 -10.11
N ALA A 28 3.13 8.54 -9.29
CA ALA A 28 3.50 9.88 -9.76
C ALA A 28 4.96 10.00 -10.20
N ILE A 29 5.75 8.93 -10.08
CA ILE A 29 7.16 8.86 -10.46
C ILE A 29 7.36 8.13 -11.80
N GLY A 30 8.38 8.54 -12.56
CA GLY A 30 8.67 7.95 -13.88
C GLY A 30 9.21 6.51 -13.83
N ALA A 31 10.01 6.18 -12.81
CA ALA A 31 10.73 4.90 -12.70
C ALA A 31 10.08 3.93 -11.70
N TRP A 32 8.75 3.91 -11.59
CA TRP A 32 8.07 3.11 -10.56
C TRP A 32 8.34 1.60 -10.64
N LYS A 33 8.67 1.09 -11.84
CA LYS A 33 8.95 -0.35 -12.04
C LYS A 33 10.17 -0.83 -11.26
N ASP A 34 11.15 0.03 -11.02
CA ASP A 34 12.33 -0.32 -10.22
C ASP A 34 11.94 -0.69 -8.78
N TYR A 35 10.84 -0.12 -8.29
CA TYR A 35 10.32 -0.37 -6.96
C TYR A 35 9.44 -1.62 -6.86
N GLN A 36 9.32 -2.41 -7.94
CA GLN A 36 8.75 -3.76 -7.85
C GLN A 36 9.74 -4.76 -7.24
N THR A 37 11.03 -4.42 -7.16
CA THR A 37 12.09 -5.31 -6.65
C THR A 37 12.89 -4.73 -5.50
N ARG A 38 12.68 -3.45 -5.13
CA ARG A 38 13.29 -2.81 -3.96
C ARG A 38 12.33 -1.84 -3.27
N LEU A 39 12.52 -1.66 -1.98
CA LEU A 39 11.86 -0.58 -1.24
C LEU A 39 12.45 0.80 -1.60
N PRO A 40 11.64 1.87 -1.51
CA PRO A 40 12.18 3.22 -1.50
C PRO A 40 12.95 3.46 -0.19
N THR A 41 14.02 4.23 -0.30
CA THR A 41 14.78 4.72 0.85
C THR A 41 13.98 5.80 1.60
N GLU A 42 14.31 6.01 2.87
CA GLU A 42 13.72 7.09 3.67
C GLU A 42 13.93 8.48 3.02
N ALA A 43 15.09 8.68 2.39
CA ALA A 43 15.42 9.92 1.68
C ALA A 43 14.54 10.12 0.44
N GLU A 44 14.32 9.06 -0.35
CA GLU A 44 13.40 9.10 -1.51
C GLU A 44 11.97 9.45 -1.08
N VAL A 45 11.45 8.76 -0.05
CA VAL A 45 10.11 9.04 0.50
C VAL A 45 10.02 10.48 1.01
N SER A 46 11.01 10.93 1.79
CA SER A 46 11.03 12.31 2.31
C SER A 46 11.06 13.34 1.19
N ALA A 47 11.88 13.13 0.14
CA ALA A 47 11.98 14.04 -0.99
C ALA A 47 10.68 14.09 -1.81
N TRP A 48 10.02 12.96 -2.06
CA TRP A 48 8.76 12.95 -2.80
C TRP A 48 7.65 13.67 -2.06
N PHE A 49 7.49 13.38 -0.77
CA PHE A 49 6.40 13.94 0.05
C PHE A 49 6.73 15.30 0.69
N ALA A 50 7.91 15.88 0.40
CA ALA A 50 8.16 17.30 0.60
C ALA A 50 7.36 18.17 -0.40
N ASN A 51 6.94 17.58 -1.52
CA ASN A 51 6.03 18.19 -2.49
C ASN A 51 4.58 17.79 -2.19
N PRO A 52 3.59 18.64 -2.52
CA PRO A 52 2.19 18.30 -2.33
C PRO A 52 1.75 17.17 -3.28
N HIS A 53 1.09 16.16 -2.73
CA HIS A 53 0.42 15.08 -3.47
C HIS A 53 -0.99 14.90 -2.94
N ALA A 54 -1.92 14.52 -3.82
CA ALA A 54 -3.29 14.20 -3.43
C ALA A 54 -3.42 12.78 -2.86
N ALA A 55 -2.50 11.87 -3.20
CA ALA A 55 -2.57 10.46 -2.82
C ALA A 55 -1.18 9.80 -2.75
N CYS A 56 -1.12 8.62 -2.13
CA CYS A 56 -0.01 7.66 -2.23
C CYS A 56 -0.55 6.30 -2.67
N CYS A 57 0.33 5.41 -3.12
CA CYS A 57 0.01 4.02 -3.42
C CYS A 57 1.08 3.09 -2.83
N LEU A 58 0.71 1.82 -2.66
CA LEU A 58 1.62 0.76 -2.26
C LEU A 58 1.85 -0.18 -3.44
N ILE A 59 3.09 -0.64 -3.61
CA ILE A 59 3.39 -1.81 -4.45
C ILE A 59 3.32 -3.04 -3.56
N CYS A 60 2.29 -3.85 -3.75
CA CYS A 60 2.07 -5.11 -3.04
C CYS A 60 3.02 -6.23 -3.51
N GLY A 61 2.89 -7.42 -2.94
CA GLY A 61 3.67 -8.61 -3.31
C GLY A 61 5.04 -8.67 -2.63
N ALA A 62 5.99 -9.36 -3.27
CA ALA A 62 7.27 -9.75 -2.66
C ALA A 62 8.08 -8.58 -2.09
N VAL A 63 8.07 -7.42 -2.78
CA VAL A 63 8.79 -6.22 -2.33
C VAL A 63 8.25 -5.64 -1.01
N SER A 64 6.98 -5.95 -0.68
CA SER A 64 6.30 -5.51 0.53
C SER A 64 5.96 -6.68 1.46
N GLY A 65 6.84 -7.67 1.56
CA GLY A 65 6.67 -8.81 2.47
C GLY A 65 5.49 -9.72 2.11
N ASN A 66 5.21 -9.88 0.82
CA ASN A 66 4.04 -10.61 0.30
C ASN A 66 2.70 -9.99 0.69
N LEU A 67 2.65 -8.67 0.93
CA LEU A 67 1.40 -7.95 1.14
C LEU A 67 0.43 -8.24 0.00
N GLU A 68 -0.79 -8.66 0.36
CA GLU A 68 -1.93 -8.79 -0.55
C GLU A 68 -3.04 -7.85 -0.08
N LEU A 69 -3.74 -7.23 -1.04
CA LEU A 69 -4.83 -6.30 -0.76
C LEU A 69 -6.07 -6.76 -1.51
N ILE A 70 -7.17 -6.94 -0.77
CA ILE A 70 -8.47 -7.30 -1.32
C ILE A 70 -9.39 -6.09 -1.15
N ASP A 71 -9.78 -5.50 -2.26
CA ASP A 71 -10.68 -4.35 -2.33
C ASP A 71 -12.12 -4.86 -2.49
N PHE A 72 -13.00 -4.54 -1.55
CA PHE A 72 -14.40 -4.98 -1.57
C PHE A 72 -15.29 -3.85 -2.06
N ASP A 73 -16.06 -4.12 -3.11
CA ASP A 73 -17.10 -3.22 -3.61
C ASP A 73 -18.32 -3.16 -2.66
N CYS A 74 -19.33 -2.36 -3.03
CA CYS A 74 -20.60 -2.22 -2.32
C CYS A 74 -20.41 -1.94 -0.82
N ALA A 75 -19.55 -0.98 -0.49
CA ALA A 75 -19.22 -0.62 0.89
C ALA A 75 -18.78 -1.81 1.78
N GLY A 76 -18.22 -2.86 1.19
CA GLY A 76 -17.70 -4.01 1.92
C GLY A 76 -18.74 -5.05 2.34
N GLU A 77 -19.94 -5.08 1.74
CA GLU A 77 -21.01 -6.03 2.10
C GLU A 77 -20.53 -7.50 2.19
N ALA A 78 -19.64 -7.92 1.28
CA ALA A 78 -19.12 -9.28 1.25
C ALA A 78 -17.99 -9.57 2.27
N PHE A 79 -17.43 -8.55 2.92
CA PHE A 79 -16.25 -8.69 3.78
C PHE A 79 -16.49 -9.64 4.97
N ALA A 80 -17.63 -9.50 5.65
CA ALA A 80 -17.94 -10.31 6.83
C ALA A 80 -18.07 -11.80 6.50
N ALA A 81 -18.77 -12.13 5.41
CA ALA A 81 -18.92 -13.51 4.96
C ALA A 81 -17.59 -14.10 4.50
N TRP A 82 -16.82 -13.34 3.70
CA TRP A 82 -15.52 -13.76 3.20
C TRP A 82 -14.52 -13.98 4.36
N SER A 83 -14.39 -13.04 5.29
CA SER A 83 -13.45 -13.17 6.42
C SER A 83 -13.80 -14.33 7.35
N GLY A 84 -15.08 -14.61 7.54
CA GLY A 84 -15.54 -15.81 8.26
C GLY A 84 -15.08 -17.10 7.60
N LEU A 85 -15.20 -17.20 6.27
CA LEU A 85 -14.71 -18.35 5.51
C LEU A 85 -13.19 -18.48 5.57
N VAL A 86 -12.45 -17.39 5.36
CA VAL A 86 -10.98 -17.41 5.42
C VAL A 86 -10.49 -17.84 6.80
N ASN A 87 -11.08 -17.32 7.88
CA ASN A 87 -10.71 -17.73 9.23
C ASN A 87 -11.02 -19.21 9.54
N ALA A 88 -12.07 -19.76 8.94
CA ALA A 88 -12.42 -21.18 9.09
C ALA A 88 -11.47 -22.10 8.29
N GLU A 89 -11.14 -21.73 7.05
CA GLU A 89 -10.34 -22.56 6.14
C GLU A 89 -8.82 -22.37 6.32
N ALA A 90 -8.38 -21.17 6.70
CA ALA A 90 -6.98 -20.77 6.82
C ALA A 90 -6.75 -19.87 8.05
N PRO A 91 -6.89 -20.42 9.28
CA PRO A 91 -6.77 -19.66 10.50
C PRO A 91 -5.39 -18.97 10.62
N GLY A 92 -5.39 -17.69 11.00
CA GLY A 92 -4.17 -16.91 11.24
C GLY A 92 -3.59 -16.19 10.02
N VAL A 93 -4.21 -16.33 8.83
CA VAL A 93 -3.81 -15.56 7.63
C VAL A 93 -4.30 -14.11 7.69
N LEU A 94 -5.49 -13.88 8.25
CA LEU A 94 -5.97 -12.52 8.53
C LEU A 94 -5.29 -12.00 9.80
N VAL A 95 -4.71 -10.80 9.71
CA VAL A 95 -4.25 -10.06 10.88
C VAL A 95 -5.46 -9.45 11.59
N ASN A 96 -5.54 -9.67 12.91
CA ASN A 96 -6.56 -9.08 13.79
C ASN A 96 -6.25 -7.62 14.13
#